data_AF-A0A2C9V5B7-F1
#
_entry.id   AF-A0A2C9V5B7-F1
#
_cell.length_a   1.000
_cell.length_b   1.000
_cell.length_c   1.000
_cell.angle_alpha   90.00
_cell.angle_beta   90.00
_cell.angle_gamma   90.00
#
_symmetry.space_group_name_H-M   'P 1'
#
loop_
_entity.id
_entity.type
_entity.pdbx_description
1 polymer ?
#
loop_
_entity_poly.entity_id
_entity_poly.type
_entity_poly.pdbx_seq_one_letter_code
_entity_poly.pdbx_strand_id
1 'polypeptide(L)'
;MPPAHYTLKIESFSRFCELLEKTGLVKYESDAFASAGYNWKLVLYPSGNVKRDGSDHISLYLAIAEPNAIPPGSQVDVILKFFVFDHLRDEYLTIPGSRIYYSTDDNMRRYHSLKTENGFDQLISLKMFNDSSNGYPFDDCCALGAEVHVIKYEELLNNSAHPQLRVYSEYKLIVKDQVQENHHERTEGKKEEEGSKLQIIANTSLREALSYSIGNH
;
A
#
# COMPACT_ATOMS: atom_id res chain seq x y z
N MET A 1 6.96 18.98 9.15
CA MET A 1 6.76 19.15 7.70
C MET A 1 5.41 18.53 7.32
N PRO A 2 4.63 19.16 6.42
CA PRO A 2 3.42 18.54 5.90
C PRO A 2 3.74 17.31 5.03
N PRO A 3 2.80 16.37 4.89
CA PRO A 3 2.92 15.23 3.99
C PRO A 3 3.17 15.68 2.54
N ALA A 4 4.11 15.03 1.86
CA ALA A 4 4.55 15.44 0.53
C ALA A 4 3.47 15.33 -0.56
N HIS A 5 2.50 14.41 -0.40
CA HIS A 5 1.57 14.08 -1.48
C HIS A 5 0.15 14.59 -1.25
N TYR A 6 -0.43 14.39 -0.06
CA TYR A 6 -1.80 14.81 0.19
C TYR A 6 -2.07 15.12 1.66
N THR A 7 -2.81 16.20 1.89
CA THR A 7 -3.35 16.59 3.20
C THR A 7 -4.85 16.86 3.06
N LEU A 8 -5.65 16.13 3.83
CA LEU A 8 -7.06 16.40 4.04
C LEU A 8 -7.21 17.27 5.28
N LYS A 9 -7.65 18.52 5.10
CA LYS A 9 -8.03 19.41 6.19
C LYS A 9 -9.54 19.39 6.37
N ILE A 10 -9.98 19.28 7.61
CA ILE A 10 -11.38 19.31 8.01
C ILE A 10 -11.52 20.52 8.93
N GLU A 11 -12.19 21.57 8.46
CA GLU A 11 -12.35 22.85 9.18
C GLU A 11 -13.43 22.78 10.29
N SER A 12 -14.26 21.74 10.28
CA SER A 12 -15.22 21.48 11.35
C SER A 12 -15.55 20.00 11.37
N PHE A 13 -14.87 19.26 12.24
CA PHE A 13 -14.97 17.81 12.37
C PHE A 13 -16.36 17.40 12.84
N SER A 14 -16.92 18.13 13.81
CA SER A 14 -18.27 17.87 14.33
C SER A 14 -19.33 18.00 13.23
N ARG A 15 -19.30 19.09 12.44
CA ARG A 15 -20.23 19.29 11.32
C ARG A 15 -20.02 18.26 10.21
N PHE A 16 -18.77 17.92 9.94
CA PHE A 16 -18.41 16.89 8.97
C PHE A 16 -19.03 15.52 9.34
N CYS A 17 -18.89 15.09 10.59
CA CYS A 17 -19.51 13.87 11.10
C CYS A 17 -21.06 13.93 11.02
N GLU A 18 -21.66 15.04 11.46
CA GLU A 18 -23.11 15.24 11.40
C GLU A 18 -23.65 15.14 9.96
N LEU A 19 -22.92 15.68 8.99
CA LEU A 19 -23.30 15.61 7.57
C LEU A 19 -23.24 14.18 7.03
N LEU A 20 -22.22 13.41 7.39
CA LEU A 20 -22.12 12.00 7.00
C LEU A 20 -23.29 11.19 7.58
N GLU A 21 -23.59 11.38 8.86
CA GLU A 21 -24.74 10.73 9.52
C GLU A 21 -26.07 11.09 8.85
N LYS A 22 -26.32 12.39 8.62
CA LYS A 22 -27.56 12.88 7.97
C LYS A 22 -27.74 12.35 6.55
N THR A 23 -26.65 12.10 5.84
CA THR A 23 -26.67 11.57 4.47
C THR A 23 -26.65 10.03 4.42
N GLY A 24 -26.54 9.37 5.58
CA GLY A 24 -26.39 7.91 5.66
C GLY A 24 -25.05 7.40 5.13
N LEU A 25 -24.07 8.28 4.97
CA LEU A 25 -22.71 7.93 4.57
C LEU A 25 -21.90 7.56 5.81
N VAL A 26 -21.13 6.47 5.73
CA VAL A 26 -20.25 6.00 6.81
C VAL A 26 -18.79 6.40 6.60
N LYS A 27 -18.47 6.94 5.42
CA LYS A 27 -17.12 7.29 5.00
C LYS A 27 -17.14 8.50 4.08
N TYR A 28 -15.99 9.14 3.99
CA TYR A 28 -15.69 10.20 3.03
C TYR A 28 -14.53 9.76 2.14
N GLU A 29 -14.60 10.08 0.86
CA GLU A 29 -13.50 9.92 -0.09
C GLU A 29 -13.05 11.30 -0.52
N SER A 30 -11.74 11.56 -0.47
CA SER A 30 -11.16 12.82 -0.91
C SER A 30 -11.20 12.98 -2.43
N ASP A 31 -10.85 14.18 -2.89
CA ASP A 31 -10.43 14.38 -4.27
C ASP A 31 -9.24 13.48 -4.61
N ALA A 32 -9.15 13.13 -5.90
CA ALA A 32 -8.06 12.32 -6.40
C ALA A 32 -6.76 13.16 -6.49
N PHE A 33 -5.63 12.56 -6.15
CA PHE A 33 -4.31 13.17 -6.29
C PHE A 33 -3.33 12.23 -6.98
N ALA A 34 -2.53 12.78 -7.88
CA ALA A 34 -1.55 12.03 -8.66
C ALA A 34 -0.26 11.82 -7.86
N SER A 35 0.21 10.58 -7.74
CA SER A 35 1.56 10.28 -7.27
C SER A 35 2.05 8.93 -7.79
N ALA A 36 3.34 8.86 -8.10
CA ALA A 36 4.02 7.63 -8.51
C ALA A 36 3.34 6.87 -9.67
N GLY A 37 2.72 7.58 -10.60
CA GLY A 37 2.09 7.01 -11.80
C GLY A 37 0.64 6.53 -11.62
N TYR A 38 0.03 6.78 -10.45
CA TYR A 38 -1.36 6.44 -10.16
C TYR A 38 -2.08 7.65 -9.56
N ASN A 39 -3.41 7.69 -9.67
CA ASN A 39 -4.19 8.61 -8.86
C ASN A 39 -4.75 7.88 -7.64
N TRP A 40 -4.72 8.60 -6.52
CA TRP A 40 -5.05 8.07 -5.21
C TRP A 40 -6.15 8.90 -4.57
N LYS A 41 -6.89 8.31 -3.64
CA LYS A 41 -7.84 8.98 -2.78
C LYS A 41 -7.60 8.59 -1.33
N LEU A 42 -7.74 9.55 -0.44
CA LEU A 42 -7.83 9.30 0.99
C LEU A 42 -9.28 8.87 1.31
N VAL A 43 -9.44 7.74 1.99
CA VAL A 43 -10.74 7.23 2.42
C VAL A 43 -10.80 7.26 3.95
N LEU A 44 -11.64 8.15 4.48
CA LEU A 44 -11.77 8.42 5.91
C LEU A 44 -13.09 7.85 6.43
N TYR A 45 -13.02 7.05 7.48
CA TYR A 45 -14.16 6.66 8.30
C TYR A 45 -14.01 7.36 9.65
N PRO A 46 -14.66 8.52 9.86
CA PRO A 46 -14.44 9.30 11.08
C PRO A 46 -14.95 8.61 12.33
N SER A 47 -15.95 7.73 12.22
CA SER A 47 -16.49 6.90 13.32
C SER A 47 -16.08 5.42 13.20
N GLY A 48 -15.15 5.12 12.30
CA GLY A 48 -14.58 3.78 12.14
C GLY A 48 -15.25 2.89 11.09
N ASN A 49 -14.45 1.99 10.54
CA ASN A 49 -14.91 0.96 9.60
C ASN A 49 -15.36 -0.29 10.35
N VAL A 50 -16.62 -0.30 10.80
CA VAL A 50 -17.21 -1.41 11.56
C VAL A 50 -17.07 -2.77 10.85
N LYS A 51 -17.08 -2.79 9.51
CA LYS A 51 -16.92 -4.02 8.71
C LYS A 51 -15.52 -4.64 8.83
N ARG A 52 -14.55 -3.88 9.33
CA ARG A 52 -13.15 -4.29 9.51
C ARG A 52 -12.67 -4.11 10.95
N ASP A 53 -13.58 -4.23 11.91
CA ASP A 53 -13.26 -4.10 13.33
C ASP A 53 -12.66 -2.73 13.71
N GLY A 54 -13.04 -1.68 12.98
CA GLY A 54 -12.59 -0.30 13.21
C GLY A 54 -13.46 0.48 14.18
N SER A 55 -14.41 -0.15 14.87
CA SER A 55 -15.33 0.51 15.79
C SER A 55 -14.58 1.32 16.86
N ASP A 56 -15.12 2.48 17.22
CA ASP A 56 -14.53 3.43 18.19
C ASP A 56 -13.14 3.97 17.83
N HIS A 57 -12.72 3.81 16.57
CA HIS A 57 -11.48 4.35 16.04
C HIS A 57 -11.76 5.16 14.77
N ILE A 58 -10.94 6.16 14.49
CA ILE A 58 -10.85 6.70 13.14
C ILE A 58 -10.16 5.63 12.29
N SER A 59 -10.76 5.27 11.15
CA SER A 59 -10.10 4.43 10.14
C SER A 59 -9.70 5.28 8.95
N LEU A 60 -8.51 5.02 8.40
CA LEU A 60 -7.96 5.80 7.30
C LEU A 60 -7.27 4.88 6.30
N TYR A 61 -7.61 5.06 5.03
CA TYR A 61 -7.06 4.27 3.94
C TYR A 61 -6.62 5.14 2.79
N LEU A 62 -5.76 4.56 1.96
CA LEU A 62 -5.41 5.08 0.65
C LEU A 62 -5.90 4.10 -0.41
N ALA A 63 -6.78 4.58 -1.27
CA ALA A 63 -7.37 3.82 -2.37
C ALA A 63 -6.85 4.32 -3.71
N ILE A 64 -6.75 3.42 -4.70
CA ILE A 64 -6.56 3.81 -6.10
C ILE A 64 -7.87 4.43 -6.60
N ALA A 65 -7.76 5.59 -7.24
CA ALA A 65 -8.91 6.36 -7.71
C ALA A 65 -9.56 5.75 -8.95
N GLU A 66 -8.77 5.27 -9.91
CA GLU A 66 -9.29 4.70 -11.15
C GLU A 66 -9.65 3.21 -11.00
N PRO A 67 -10.82 2.79 -11.52
CA PRO A 67 -11.10 1.38 -11.67
C PRO A 67 -10.12 0.75 -12.67
N ASN A 68 -9.70 -0.49 -12.40
CA ASN A 68 -8.80 -1.26 -13.27
C ASN A 68 -7.43 -0.62 -13.54
N ALA A 69 -6.99 0.35 -12.73
CA ALA A 69 -5.65 0.94 -12.87
C ALA A 69 -4.52 -0.10 -12.75
N ILE A 70 -4.79 -1.19 -12.03
CA ILE A 70 -3.92 -2.37 -11.97
C ILE A 70 -4.60 -3.53 -12.72
N PRO A 71 -4.06 -3.96 -13.86
CA PRO A 71 -4.59 -5.09 -14.61
C PRO A 71 -4.60 -6.39 -13.78
N PRO A 72 -5.55 -7.31 -14.03
CA PRO A 72 -5.52 -8.65 -13.46
C PRO A 72 -4.17 -9.34 -13.70
N GLY A 73 -3.63 -10.00 -12.67
CA GLY A 73 -2.31 -10.65 -12.71
C GLY A 73 -1.12 -9.71 -12.50
N SER A 74 -1.35 -8.39 -12.37
CA SER A 74 -0.33 -7.40 -12.01
C SER A 74 -0.47 -6.93 -10.56
N GLN A 75 0.59 -6.31 -10.04
CA GLN A 75 0.61 -5.72 -8.70
C GLN A 75 1.51 -4.47 -8.68
N VAL A 76 1.29 -3.63 -7.68
CA VAL A 76 2.12 -2.47 -7.36
C VAL A 76 2.42 -2.53 -5.88
N ASP A 77 3.70 -2.58 -5.52
CA ASP A 77 4.14 -2.50 -4.14
C ASP A 77 4.50 -1.03 -3.83
N VAL A 78 4.01 -0.50 -2.72
CA VAL A 78 4.23 0.91 -2.32
C VAL A 78 4.65 1.01 -0.87
N ILE A 79 5.44 2.02 -0.53
CA ILE A 79 5.62 2.47 0.85
C ILE A 79 4.56 3.53 1.14
N LEU A 80 3.70 3.23 2.12
CA LEU A 80 2.59 4.09 2.51
C LEU A 80 2.84 4.67 3.90
N LYS A 81 2.80 5.99 4.03
CA LYS A 81 2.84 6.68 5.32
C LYS A 81 1.57 7.48 5.51
N PHE A 82 1.01 7.43 6.71
CA PHE A 82 -0.10 8.28 7.11
C PHE A 82 0.33 9.24 8.20
N PHE A 83 -0.34 10.37 8.27
CA PHE A 83 -0.03 11.44 9.19
C PHE A 83 -1.30 11.97 9.84
N VAL A 84 -1.17 12.38 11.10
CA VAL A 84 -2.16 13.18 11.82
C VAL A 84 -1.45 14.46 12.27
N PHE A 85 -2.08 15.61 12.06
CA PHE A 85 -1.52 16.88 12.51
C PHE A 85 -1.80 17.09 14.00
N ASP A 86 -0.74 17.42 14.74
CA ASP A 86 -0.77 17.81 16.13
C ASP A 86 -0.65 19.33 16.21
N HIS A 87 -1.78 19.99 16.51
CA HIS A 87 -1.86 21.45 16.56
C HIS A 87 -1.17 22.03 17.79
N LEU A 88 -0.98 21.25 18.87
CA LEU A 88 -0.28 21.73 20.06
C LEU A 88 1.23 21.82 19.83
N ARG A 89 1.76 20.91 19.02
CA ARG A 89 3.18 20.84 18.69
C ARG A 89 3.52 21.44 17.32
N ASP A 90 2.50 21.85 16.55
CA ASP A 90 2.62 22.38 15.19
C ASP A 90 3.39 21.44 14.26
N GLU A 91 3.11 20.14 14.35
CA GLU A 91 3.81 19.11 13.59
C GLU A 91 2.90 17.98 13.09
N TYR A 92 3.34 17.29 12.04
CA TYR A 92 2.68 16.08 11.56
C TYR A 92 3.32 14.86 12.19
N LEU A 93 2.53 14.11 12.94
CA LEU A 93 2.93 12.85 13.52
C LEU A 93 2.75 11.73 12.49
N THR A 94 3.82 10.99 12.21
CA THR A 94 3.76 9.82 11.33
C THR A 94 3.17 8.64 12.09
N ILE A 95 2.16 7.99 11.53
CA ILE A 95 1.58 6.78 12.11
C ILE A 95 2.48 5.58 11.75
N PRO A 96 3.06 4.87 12.73
CA PRO A 96 3.90 3.70 12.47
C PRO A 96 3.11 2.59 11.77
N GLY A 97 3.77 1.86 10.87
CA GLY A 97 3.18 0.71 10.19
C GLY A 97 2.80 -0.44 11.13
N SER A 98 1.86 -1.27 10.71
CA SER A 98 1.49 -2.51 11.42
C SER A 98 2.70 -3.46 11.50
N ARG A 99 3.12 -3.74 12.74
CA ARG A 99 4.30 -4.54 13.12
C ARG A 99 4.15 -6.05 12.89
N ILE A 100 3.17 -6.49 12.10
CA ILE A 100 2.67 -7.88 12.11
C ILE A 100 3.34 -8.78 11.05
N TYR A 101 4.18 -8.24 10.15
CA TYR A 101 4.90 -9.08 9.18
C TYR A 101 6.41 -8.80 9.18
N TYR A 102 7.20 -9.88 9.11
CA TYR A 102 8.66 -9.91 9.04
C TYR A 102 9.27 -9.29 7.75
N SER A 103 8.56 -8.36 7.11
CA SER A 103 9.04 -7.60 5.96
C SER A 103 9.87 -6.43 6.45
N THR A 104 11.05 -6.23 5.85
CA THR A 104 12.08 -5.27 6.26
C THR A 104 11.69 -3.79 6.22
N ASP A 105 10.44 -3.45 5.87
CA ASP A 105 9.89 -2.09 5.92
C ASP A 105 8.41 -2.13 6.39
N ASP A 106 8.13 -1.64 7.60
CA ASP A 106 6.81 -1.68 8.30
C ASP A 106 5.64 -1.06 7.49
N ASN A 107 5.95 -0.32 6.43
CA ASN A 107 5.01 0.48 5.64
C ASN A 107 4.80 -0.02 4.21
N MET A 108 5.39 -1.16 3.81
CA MET A 108 5.14 -1.71 2.48
C MET A 108 3.70 -2.25 2.37
N ARG A 109 3.00 -1.88 1.30
CA ARG A 109 1.62 -2.28 0.99
C ARG A 109 1.53 -2.70 -0.47
N ARG A 110 0.86 -3.82 -0.71
CA ARG A 110 0.62 -4.36 -2.05
C ARG A 110 -0.77 -3.99 -2.52
N TYR A 111 -0.84 -3.42 -3.71
CA TYR A 111 -2.06 -3.17 -4.46
C TYR A 111 -2.13 -4.13 -5.64
N HIS A 112 -3.32 -4.68 -5.89
CA HIS A 112 -3.63 -5.50 -7.06
C HIS A 112 -5.12 -5.37 -7.40
N SER A 113 -5.57 -5.99 -8.49
CA SER A 113 -6.95 -5.86 -8.98
C SER A 113 -8.05 -6.20 -7.97
N LEU A 114 -7.75 -7.00 -6.94
CA LEU A 114 -8.69 -7.39 -5.86
C LEU A 114 -8.42 -6.66 -4.53
N LYS A 115 -7.33 -5.90 -4.44
CA LYS A 115 -6.94 -5.14 -3.24
C LYS A 115 -6.44 -3.76 -3.66
N THR A 116 -7.38 -2.85 -3.85
CA THR A 116 -7.12 -1.48 -4.33
C THR A 116 -7.11 -0.45 -3.20
N GLU A 117 -7.21 -0.89 -1.94
CA GLU A 117 -7.26 -0.07 -0.75
C GLU A 117 -6.37 -0.70 0.34
N ASN A 118 -5.47 0.10 0.93
CA ASN A 118 -4.65 -0.27 2.09
C ASN A 118 -4.65 0.89 3.10
N GLY A 119 -4.60 0.57 4.39
CA GLY A 119 -4.70 1.57 5.45
C GLY A 119 -4.72 0.96 6.84
N PHE A 120 -5.31 1.68 7.77
CA PHE A 120 -5.51 1.28 9.15
C PHE A 120 -7.00 1.22 9.47
N ASP A 121 -7.46 0.05 9.88
CA ASP A 121 -8.82 -0.11 10.40
C ASP A 121 -8.98 0.60 11.75
N GLN A 122 -7.91 0.68 12.54
CA GLN A 122 -7.83 1.39 13.82
C GLN A 122 -6.63 2.34 13.81
N LEU A 123 -6.74 3.50 13.17
CA LEU A 123 -5.64 4.48 13.07
C LEU A 123 -5.39 5.15 14.43
N ILE A 124 -6.44 5.69 15.02
CA ILE A 124 -6.44 6.37 16.32
C ILE A 124 -7.79 6.16 16.98
N SER A 125 -7.81 5.81 18.27
CA SER A 125 -9.08 5.68 19.00
C SER A 125 -9.78 7.04 19.08
N LEU A 126 -11.11 7.04 19.01
CA LEU A 126 -11.91 8.26 19.17
C LEU A 126 -11.66 8.93 20.51
N LYS A 127 -11.39 8.13 21.56
CA LYS A 127 -11.00 8.65 22.87
C LYS A 127 -9.70 9.46 22.80
N MET A 128 -8.66 8.91 22.17
CA MET A 128 -7.38 9.60 22.04
C MET A 128 -7.48 10.81 21.11
N PHE A 129 -8.23 10.66 20.00
CA PHE A 129 -8.45 11.74 19.05
C PHE A 129 -9.18 12.92 19.71
N ASN A 130 -10.28 12.69 20.41
CA ASN A 130 -11.08 13.76 21.02
C ASN A 130 -10.52 14.32 22.34
N ASP A 131 -9.45 13.74 22.88
CA ASP A 131 -8.77 14.29 24.05
C ASP A 131 -7.94 15.51 23.64
N SER A 132 -8.42 16.69 24.04
CA SER A 132 -7.79 17.99 23.76
C SER A 132 -6.32 18.08 24.16
N SER A 133 -5.83 17.27 25.10
CA SER A 133 -4.42 17.25 25.50
C SER A 133 -3.49 16.63 24.45
N ASN A 134 -4.04 15.88 23.49
CA ASN A 134 -3.26 15.27 22.42
C ASN A 134 -3.12 16.16 21.17
N GLY A 135 -3.96 17.21 21.03
CA GLY A 135 -3.80 18.22 19.97
C GLY A 135 -4.27 17.82 18.56
N TYR A 136 -4.94 16.67 18.39
CA TYR A 136 -5.36 16.21 17.06
C TYR A 136 -6.49 17.07 16.46
N PRO A 137 -7.64 17.25 17.14
CA PRO A 137 -8.55 18.34 16.86
C PRO A 137 -8.16 19.57 17.70
N PHE A 138 -8.15 20.73 17.06
CA PHE A 138 -8.03 22.03 17.72
C PHE A 138 -9.02 23.00 17.08
N ASP A 139 -9.85 23.66 17.89
CA ASP A 139 -10.96 24.50 17.41
C ASP A 139 -11.88 23.78 16.42
N ASP A 140 -12.23 22.51 16.72
CA ASP A 140 -13.00 21.60 15.85
C ASP A 140 -12.34 21.32 14.47
N CYS A 141 -11.14 21.84 14.21
CA CYS A 141 -10.39 21.59 12.99
C CYS A 141 -9.45 20.40 13.18
N CYS A 142 -9.27 19.58 12.15
CA CYS A 142 -8.25 18.54 12.14
C CYS A 142 -7.63 18.35 10.75
N ALA A 143 -6.44 17.76 10.70
CA ALA A 143 -5.79 17.43 9.44
C ALA A 143 -5.18 16.03 9.47
N LEU A 144 -5.42 15.30 8.38
CA LEU A 144 -4.88 13.98 8.12
C LEU A 144 -4.10 14.03 6.80
N GLY A 145 -3.11 13.17 6.62
CA GLY A 145 -2.45 13.11 5.33
C GLY A 145 -1.80 11.79 5.01
N ALA A 146 -1.31 11.70 3.79
CA ALA A 146 -0.74 10.49 3.25
C ALA A 146 0.46 10.80 2.34
N GLU A 147 1.41 9.88 2.34
CA GLU A 147 2.47 9.78 1.34
C GLU A 147 2.52 8.38 0.78
N VAL A 148 2.69 8.29 -0.53
CA VAL A 148 2.80 7.02 -1.26
C VAL A 148 4.02 7.07 -2.16
N HIS A 149 4.84 6.03 -2.08
CA HIS A 149 6.01 5.87 -2.93
C HIS A 149 5.96 4.49 -3.56
N VAL A 150 5.88 4.40 -4.89
CA VAL A 150 5.92 3.11 -5.58
C VAL A 150 7.32 2.55 -5.48
N ILE A 151 7.41 1.31 -5.03
CA ILE A 151 8.66 0.57 -5.01
C ILE A 151 8.90 0.03 -6.41
N LYS A 152 9.89 0.59 -7.09
CA LYS A 152 10.44 -0.05 -8.28
C LYS A 152 11.39 -1.15 -7.81
N TYR A 153 11.22 -2.36 -8.33
CA TYR A 153 12.13 -3.46 -7.99
C TYR A 153 13.59 -3.10 -8.31
N GLU A 154 13.86 -2.28 -9.33
CA GLU A 154 15.20 -1.72 -9.63
C GLU A 154 15.81 -0.90 -8.47
N GLU A 155 15.00 -0.14 -7.72
CA GLU A 155 15.48 0.68 -6.59
C GLU A 155 15.78 -0.17 -5.35
N LEU A 156 15.04 -1.26 -5.12
CA LEU A 156 15.38 -2.24 -4.09
C LEU A 156 16.70 -2.96 -4.38
N LEU A 157 17.04 -3.16 -5.65
CA LEU A 157 18.26 -3.87 -6.07
C LEU A 157 19.52 -3.04 -5.87
N ASN A 158 19.41 -1.73 -6.05
CA ASN A 158 20.52 -0.80 -5.81
C ASN A 158 20.80 -0.60 -4.30
N ASN A 159 19.79 -0.77 -3.44
CA ASN A 159 19.90 -0.61 -1.99
C ASN A 159 20.01 -1.94 -1.20
N SER A 160 19.85 -3.09 -1.88
CA SER A 160 19.96 -4.43 -1.28
C SER A 160 21.41 -4.87 -1.13
N ALA A 161 21.89 -4.97 0.11
CA ALA A 161 23.19 -5.61 0.41
C ALA A 161 23.18 -7.15 0.30
N HIS A 162 22.01 -7.77 0.09
CA HIS A 162 21.87 -9.22 0.06
C HIS A 162 22.09 -9.80 -1.35
N PRO A 163 23.12 -10.64 -1.57
CA PRO A 163 23.47 -11.14 -2.91
C PRO A 163 22.38 -11.97 -3.59
N GLN A 164 21.56 -12.70 -2.82
CA GLN A 164 20.53 -13.59 -3.37
C GLN A 164 19.36 -12.85 -4.02
N LEU A 165 18.93 -11.73 -3.44
CA LEU A 165 17.85 -10.89 -4.00
C LEU A 165 18.28 -10.24 -5.31
N ARG A 166 19.57 -9.85 -5.41
CA ARG A 166 20.18 -9.32 -6.62
C ARG A 166 20.17 -10.35 -7.75
N VAL A 167 20.66 -11.57 -7.48
CA VAL A 167 20.72 -12.66 -8.46
C VAL A 167 19.33 -13.09 -8.97
N TYR A 168 18.34 -13.23 -8.09
CA TYR A 168 16.97 -13.61 -8.49
C TYR A 168 16.34 -12.59 -9.46
N SER A 169 16.63 -11.31 -9.25
CA SER A 169 16.08 -10.24 -10.08
C SER A 169 16.73 -10.12 -11.45
N GLU A 170 18.06 -10.24 -11.53
CA GLU A 170 18.80 -10.28 -12.79
C GLU A 170 18.29 -11.46 -13.64
N TYR A 171 18.10 -12.61 -13.00
CA TYR A 171 17.48 -13.76 -13.65
C TYR A 171 16.07 -13.47 -14.17
N LYS A 172 15.20 -12.81 -13.38
CA LYS A 172 13.83 -12.46 -13.80
C LYS A 172 13.80 -11.46 -14.95
N LEU A 173 14.73 -10.49 -14.99
CA LEU A 173 14.88 -9.53 -16.10
C LEU A 173 15.31 -10.25 -17.37
N ILE A 174 16.35 -11.09 -17.29
CA ILE A 174 16.81 -11.91 -18.41
C ILE A 174 15.67 -12.76 -18.97
N VAL A 175 14.87 -13.40 -18.11
CA VAL A 175 13.73 -14.21 -18.56
C VAL A 175 12.65 -13.34 -19.22
N LYS A 176 12.39 -12.12 -18.72
CA LYS A 176 11.43 -11.20 -19.35
C LYS A 176 11.91 -10.72 -20.72
N ASP A 177 13.17 -10.34 -20.85
CA ASP A 177 13.77 -9.90 -22.09
C ASP A 177 13.77 -11.04 -23.11
N GLN A 178 14.18 -12.24 -22.70
CA GLN A 178 14.08 -13.45 -23.52
C GLN A 178 12.63 -13.73 -23.93
N VAL A 179 11.64 -13.56 -23.04
CA VAL A 179 10.22 -13.76 -23.39
C VAL A 179 9.74 -12.69 -24.37
N GLN A 180 10.20 -11.44 -24.27
CA GLN A 180 9.85 -10.38 -25.22
C GLN A 180 10.54 -10.55 -26.57
N GLU A 181 11.82 -10.89 -26.61
CA GLU A 181 12.56 -11.27 -27.81
C GLU A 181 11.90 -12.47 -28.47
N ASN A 182 11.59 -13.52 -27.70
CA ASN A 182 10.85 -14.67 -28.20
C ASN A 182 9.43 -14.32 -28.64
N HIS A 183 8.73 -13.35 -28.03
CA HIS A 183 7.43 -12.89 -28.53
C HIS A 183 7.56 -12.08 -29.83
N HIS A 184 8.67 -11.38 -30.02
CA HIS A 184 8.99 -10.71 -31.29
C HIS A 184 9.33 -11.73 -32.38
N GLU A 185 10.08 -12.78 -32.04
CA GLU A 185 10.46 -13.86 -32.97
C GLU A 185 9.31 -14.84 -33.25
N ARG A 186 8.41 -15.09 -32.29
CA ARG A 186 7.30 -16.07 -32.41
C ARG A 186 6.08 -15.56 -33.19
N THR A 187 6.14 -14.33 -33.71
CA THR A 187 5.37 -13.95 -34.90
C THR A 187 5.77 -14.79 -36.13
N GLU A 188 6.87 -15.54 -36.06
CA GLU A 188 7.33 -16.51 -37.05
C GLU A 188 7.60 -17.89 -36.42
N GLY A 189 6.53 -18.66 -36.13
CA GLY A 189 6.56 -20.13 -36.18
C GLY A 189 6.68 -20.93 -34.87
N LYS A 190 5.61 -21.69 -34.56
CA LYS A 190 5.57 -23.07 -33.98
C LYS A 190 6.65 -23.42 -32.92
N LYS A 191 6.36 -23.78 -31.67
CA LYS A 191 5.41 -24.80 -31.17
C LYS A 191 5.37 -24.76 -29.64
N GLU A 192 4.32 -25.33 -29.06
CA GLU A 192 3.80 -25.10 -27.70
C GLU A 192 4.28 -26.09 -26.63
N GLU A 193 5.40 -26.78 -26.84
CA GLU A 193 5.74 -27.97 -26.03
C GLU A 193 7.00 -27.83 -25.15
N GLU A 194 7.86 -26.82 -25.40
CA GLU A 194 9.10 -26.63 -24.63
C GLU A 194 8.95 -25.73 -23.39
N GLY A 195 8.07 -24.73 -23.44
CA GLY A 195 7.83 -23.82 -22.31
C GLY A 195 7.31 -24.54 -21.06
N SER A 196 6.45 -25.54 -21.24
CA SER A 196 5.90 -26.35 -20.15
C SER A 196 6.95 -27.26 -19.49
N LYS A 197 7.97 -27.71 -20.23
CA LYS A 197 9.05 -28.55 -19.68
C LYS A 197 10.02 -27.75 -18.80
N LEU A 198 10.35 -26.53 -19.21
CA LEU A 198 11.27 -25.66 -18.46
C LEU A 198 10.68 -25.21 -17.11
N GLN A 199 9.37 -24.97 -17.07
CA GLN A 199 8.68 -24.52 -15.85
C GLN A 199 8.52 -25.64 -14.81
N ILE A 200 8.44 -26.90 -15.24
CA ILE A 200 8.41 -28.07 -14.34
C ILE A 200 9.80 -28.32 -13.73
N ILE A 201 10.87 -28.19 -14.52
CA ILE A 201 12.25 -28.39 -14.04
C ILE A 201 12.62 -27.34 -12.98
N ALA A 202 12.27 -26.07 -13.19
CA ALA A 202 12.55 -25.00 -12.24
C ALA A 202 11.82 -25.18 -10.89
N ASN A 203 10.58 -25.69 -10.91
CA ASN A 203 9.81 -25.95 -9.70
C ASN A 203 10.32 -27.17 -8.91
N THR A 204 10.87 -28.18 -9.58
CA THR A 204 11.48 -29.34 -8.93
C THR A 204 12.78 -28.96 -8.22
N SER A 205 13.66 -28.18 -8.87
CA SER A 205 14.89 -27.68 -8.24
C SER A 205 14.62 -26.74 -7.05
N LEU A 206 13.52 -25.98 -7.07
CA LEU A 206 13.07 -25.16 -5.94
C LEU A 206 12.60 -25.99 -4.74
N ARG A 207 11.90 -27.11 -4.96
CA ARG A 207 11.47 -28.00 -3.86
C ARG A 207 12.65 -28.70 -3.19
N GLU A 208 13.66 -29.07 -3.97
CA GLU A 208 14.90 -29.65 -3.44
C GLU A 208 15.71 -28.61 -2.67
N ALA A 209 15.83 -27.38 -3.16
CA ALA A 209 16.53 -26.31 -2.44
C ALA A 209 15.85 -25.92 -1.10
N LEU A 210 14.51 -25.99 -1.04
CA LEU A 210 13.76 -25.69 0.17
C LEU A 210 13.76 -26.84 1.20
N SER A 211 13.82 -28.10 0.76
CA SER A 211 13.89 -29.25 1.68
C SER A 211 15.23 -29.32 2.43
N TYR A 212 16.32 -28.87 1.81
CA TYR A 212 17.64 -28.76 2.46
C TYR A 212 17.70 -27.70 3.56
N SER A 213 16.81 -26.71 3.55
CA SER A 213 16.78 -25.64 4.58
C SER A 213 15.94 -25.98 5.81
N ILE A 214 15.07 -26.99 5.76
CA ILE A 214 14.17 -27.36 6.86
C ILE A 214 14.76 -28.50 7.72
N GLY A 215 15.78 -29.22 7.22
CA GLY A 215 16.44 -30.32 7.94
C GLY A 215 17.60 -29.92 8.87
N ASN A 216 17.91 -28.63 8.98
CA ASN A 216 18.92 -28.08 9.91
C ASN A 216 18.28 -27.01 10.79
N HIS A 217 17.38 -27.42 11.68
CA HIS A 217 17.19 -26.88 13.03
C HIS A 217 16.23 -27.75 13.83
#